data_AF-A0A3S1E515-F1
#
_entry.id   AF-A0A3S1E515-F1
#
_cell.length_a   1.000
_cell.length_b   1.000
_cell.length_c   1.000
_cell.angle_alpha   90.00
_cell.angle_beta   90.00
_cell.angle_gamma   90.00
#
_symmetry.space_group_name_H-M   'P 1'
#
loop_
_entity.id
_entity.type
_entity.pdbx_description
1 polymer ?
#
loop_
_entity_poly.entity_id
_entity_poly.type
_entity_poly.pdbx_seq_one_letter_code
_entity_poly.pdbx_strand_id
1 'polypeptide(L)'
;MQDKMMDAFNAQTRQMFEPMRKLNSLMLNNMEKMTQYQLEAMKRYSQMGTERIRSATAVQDAESLRDFGAQQAEMMNELSQQMQEDARTMGEMSLQFKTEMEKLFSDAGQQMADQATSAAKGEQPGAASSNSSRK
;
A
#
# COMPACT_ATOMS: atom_id res chain seq x y z
N MET A 1 8.83 12.12 38.98
CA MET A 1 7.64 11.23 38.95
C MET A 1 6.62 11.74 37.94
N GLN A 2 6.28 13.03 37.96
CA GLN A 2 5.35 13.66 37.01
C GLN A 2 5.84 13.65 35.56
N ASP A 3 7.13 13.94 35.30
CA ASP A 3 7.70 13.92 33.93
C ASP A 3 7.68 12.52 33.30
N LYS A 4 8.02 11.48 34.08
CA LYS A 4 7.93 10.08 33.62
C LYS A 4 6.51 9.66 33.28
N MET A 5 5.51 10.20 33.98
CA MET A 5 4.10 9.94 33.71
C MET A 5 3.61 10.65 32.45
N MET A 6 4.03 11.90 32.24
CA MET A 6 3.72 12.67 31.03
C MET A 6 4.39 12.08 29.78
N ASP A 7 5.63 11.60 29.90
CA ASP A 7 6.35 10.93 28.81
C ASP A 7 5.73 9.57 28.47
N ALA A 8 5.35 8.78 29.47
CA ALA A 8 4.66 7.50 29.26
C ALA A 8 3.29 7.70 28.59
N PHE A 9 2.54 8.73 29.00
CA PHE A 9 1.26 9.08 28.39
C PHE A 9 1.42 9.54 26.92
N ASN A 10 2.44 10.35 26.63
CA ASN A 10 2.77 10.75 25.27
C ASN A 10 3.18 9.55 24.39
N ALA A 11 3.98 8.63 24.93
CA ALA A 11 4.41 7.42 24.23
C ALA A 11 3.23 6.48 23.93
N GLN A 12 2.35 6.28 24.92
CA GLN A 12 1.13 5.47 24.77
C GLN A 12 0.15 6.08 23.77
N THR A 13 0.00 7.41 23.77
CA THR A 13 -0.82 8.13 22.79
C THR A 13 -0.27 7.95 21.38
N ARG A 14 1.05 8.10 21.18
CA ARG A 14 1.70 7.86 19.88
C ARG A 14 1.52 6.43 19.38
N GLN A 15 1.69 5.43 20.25
CA GLN A 15 1.48 4.03 19.90
C GLN A 15 0.02 3.73 19.51
N MET A 16 -0.95 4.39 20.14
CA MET A 16 -2.37 4.18 19.82
C MET A 16 -2.77 4.76 18.45
N PHE A 17 -2.12 5.84 18.01
CA PHE A 17 -2.40 6.48 16.71
C PHE A 17 -1.53 5.97 15.56
N GLU A 18 -0.40 5.32 15.85
CA GLU A 18 0.52 4.78 14.83
C GLU A 18 -0.15 3.80 13.85
N PRO A 19 -0.95 2.81 14.29
CA PRO A 19 -1.62 1.85 13.41
C PRO A 19 -2.61 2.53 12.46
N MET A 20 -3.36 3.52 12.97
CA MET A 20 -4.30 4.31 12.16
C MET A 20 -3.57 5.14 11.10
N ARG A 21 -2.40 5.69 11.45
CA ARG A 21 -1.57 6.44 10.50
C ARG A 21 -0.99 5.54 9.41
N LYS A 22 -0.51 4.35 9.77
CA LYS A 22 0.00 3.33 8.83
C LYS A 22 -1.11 2.84 7.89
N LEU A 23 -2.30 2.58 8.41
CA LEU A 23 -3.46 2.18 7.60
C LEU A 23 -3.87 3.27 6.60
N ASN A 24 -3.95 4.53 7.05
CA ASN A 24 -4.24 5.65 6.15
C ASN A 24 -3.17 5.82 5.07
N SER A 25 -1.88 5.68 5.43
CA SER A 25 -0.79 5.73 4.45
C SER A 25 -0.88 4.61 3.43
N LEU A 26 -1.26 3.40 3.85
CA LEU A 26 -1.45 2.26 2.97
C LEU A 26 -2.60 2.52 1.98
N MET A 27 -3.73 3.02 2.46
CA MET A 27 -4.86 3.43 1.61
C MET A 27 -4.45 4.50 0.59
N LEU A 28 -3.77 5.56 1.04
CA LEU A 28 -3.31 6.64 0.16
C LEU A 28 -2.32 6.15 -0.91
N ASN A 29 -1.35 5.31 -0.53
CA ASN A 29 -0.39 4.73 -1.49
C ASN A 29 -1.09 3.84 -2.52
N ASN A 30 -2.07 3.02 -2.11
CA ASN A 30 -2.84 2.22 -3.06
C ASN A 30 -3.66 3.11 -4.00
N MET A 31 -4.26 4.20 -3.48
CA MET A 31 -5.00 5.14 -4.30
C MET A 31 -4.11 5.85 -5.32
N GLU A 32 -2.94 6.30 -4.92
CA GLU A 32 -1.95 6.92 -5.81
C GLU A 32 -1.56 5.98 -6.95
N LYS A 33 -1.24 4.72 -6.64
CA LYS A 33 -0.89 3.71 -7.65
C LYS A 33 -2.04 3.43 -8.61
N MET A 34 -3.27 3.34 -8.10
CA MET A 34 -4.45 3.18 -8.96
C MET A 34 -4.68 4.40 -9.86
N THR A 35 -4.45 5.62 -9.35
CA THR A 35 -4.55 6.85 -10.15
C THR A 35 -3.46 6.92 -11.22
N GLN A 36 -2.22 6.55 -10.90
CA GLN A 36 -1.13 6.45 -11.88
C GLN A 36 -1.49 5.46 -12.99
N TYR A 37 -1.98 4.27 -12.62
CA TYR A 37 -2.44 3.27 -13.59
C TYR A 37 -3.57 3.80 -14.50
N GLN A 38 -4.57 4.50 -13.93
CA GLN A 38 -5.64 5.10 -14.73
C GLN A 38 -5.13 6.20 -15.67
N LEU A 39 -4.20 7.04 -15.22
CA LEU A 39 -3.58 8.08 -16.05
C LEU A 39 -2.77 7.48 -17.21
N GLU A 40 -1.99 6.43 -16.95
CA GLU A 40 -1.24 5.73 -17.98
C GLU A 40 -2.16 5.05 -19.00
N ALA A 41 -3.26 4.46 -18.54
CA ALA A 41 -4.28 3.90 -19.42
C ALA A 41 -4.94 4.99 -20.29
N MET A 42 -5.25 6.16 -19.72
CA MET A 42 -5.79 7.29 -20.49
C MET A 42 -4.80 7.80 -21.55
N LYS A 43 -3.52 7.95 -21.18
CA LYS A 43 -2.46 8.35 -22.11
C LYS A 43 -2.36 7.36 -23.27
N ARG A 44 -2.40 6.05 -22.98
CA ARG A 44 -2.42 4.97 -23.98
C ARG A 44 -3.58 5.09 -24.95
N TYR A 45 -4.81 5.27 -24.48
CA TYR A 45 -5.97 5.40 -25.38
C TYR A 45 -5.87 6.64 -26.28
N SER A 46 -5.34 7.74 -25.76
CA SER A 46 -5.11 8.95 -26.56
C SER A 46 -4.04 8.73 -27.64
N GLN A 47 -2.95 8.05 -27.31
CA GLN A 47 -1.87 7.75 -28.26
C GLN A 47 -2.35 6.78 -29.35
N MET A 48 -2.97 5.66 -28.97
CA MET A 48 -3.54 4.70 -29.93
C MET A 48 -4.60 5.32 -30.84
N GLY A 49 -5.45 6.20 -30.33
CA GLY A 49 -6.45 6.90 -31.13
C GLY A 49 -5.82 7.84 -32.17
N THR A 50 -4.77 8.56 -31.77
CA THR A 50 -4.05 9.50 -32.66
C THR A 50 -3.28 8.75 -33.74
N GLU A 51 -2.60 7.67 -33.38
CA GLU A 51 -1.87 6.82 -34.32
C GLU A 51 -2.82 6.17 -35.32
N ARG A 52 -3.94 5.58 -34.88
CA ARG A 52 -4.91 4.98 -35.80
C ARG A 52 -5.48 5.98 -36.80
N ILE A 53 -5.77 7.21 -36.37
CA ILE A 53 -6.26 8.27 -37.27
C ILE A 53 -5.18 8.63 -38.29
N ARG A 54 -3.94 8.84 -37.83
CA ARG A 54 -2.79 9.17 -38.70
C ARG A 54 -2.52 8.06 -39.72
N SER A 55 -2.47 6.81 -39.27
CA SER A 55 -2.24 5.64 -40.10
C SER A 55 -3.35 5.44 -41.13
N ALA A 56 -4.61 5.62 -40.74
CA ALA A 56 -5.74 5.48 -41.67
C ALA A 56 -5.72 6.55 -42.78
N THR A 57 -5.31 7.78 -42.48
CA THR A 57 -5.18 8.85 -43.49
C THR A 57 -3.95 8.70 -44.39
N ALA A 58 -2.98 7.89 -43.99
CA ALA A 58 -1.75 7.66 -44.73
C ALA A 58 -1.87 6.55 -45.79
N VAL A 59 -2.93 5.73 -45.77
CA VAL A 59 -3.14 4.67 -46.76
C VAL A 59 -3.68 5.25 -48.06
N GLN A 60 -2.84 5.29 -49.10
CA GLN A 60 -3.19 5.84 -50.42
C GLN A 60 -2.74 4.92 -51.57
N ASP A 61 -1.91 3.91 -51.29
CA ASP A 61 -1.29 3.03 -52.27
C ASP A 61 -0.86 1.69 -51.65
N ALA A 62 -0.30 0.79 -52.47
CA ALA A 62 0.15 -0.52 -52.02
C ALA A 62 1.34 -0.49 -51.03
N GLU A 63 2.14 0.58 -51.05
CA GLU A 63 3.28 0.77 -50.16
C GLU A 63 2.81 1.16 -48.75
N SER A 64 1.90 2.12 -48.66
CA SER A 64 1.24 2.53 -47.42
C SER A 64 0.37 1.42 -46.80
N LEU A 65 -0.16 0.49 -47.60
CA LEU A 65 -0.79 -0.75 -47.12
C LEU A 65 0.22 -1.68 -46.39
N ARG A 66 1.45 -1.76 -46.92
CA ARG A 66 2.52 -2.55 -46.29
C ARG A 66 2.98 -1.92 -44.98
N ASP A 67 3.11 -0.59 -44.96
CA ASP A 67 3.46 0.17 -43.76
C ASP A 67 2.38 0.07 -42.68
N PHE A 68 1.10 0.09 -43.05
CA PHE A 68 -0.01 -0.17 -42.14
C PHE A 68 0.08 -1.58 -41.51
N GLY A 69 0.44 -2.59 -42.30
CA GLY A 69 0.68 -3.95 -41.81
C GLY A 69 1.86 -4.03 -40.83
N ALA A 70 2.95 -3.29 -41.08
CA ALA A 70 4.08 -3.22 -40.17
C ALA A 70 3.71 -2.52 -38.84
N GLN A 71 2.95 -1.43 -38.90
CA GLN A 71 2.44 -0.73 -37.71
C GLN A 71 1.50 -1.60 -36.87
N GLN A 72 0.70 -2.48 -37.48
CA GLN A 72 -0.09 -3.44 -36.71
C GLN A 72 0.78 -4.43 -35.91
N ALA A 73 1.91 -4.87 -36.47
CA ALA A 73 2.82 -5.77 -35.77
C ALA A 73 3.52 -5.06 -34.60
N GLU A 74 3.94 -3.80 -34.80
CA GLU A 74 4.48 -2.96 -33.71
C GLU A 74 3.45 -2.74 -32.61
N MET A 75 2.20 -2.41 -32.96
CA MET A 75 1.10 -2.26 -31.98
C MET A 75 0.87 -3.54 -31.18
N MET A 76 0.94 -4.72 -31.80
CA MET A 76 0.83 -6.00 -31.09
C MET A 76 2.01 -6.24 -30.15
N ASN A 77 3.22 -5.85 -30.54
CA ASN A 77 4.39 -5.97 -29.69
C ASN A 77 4.31 -5.01 -28.49
N GLU A 78 3.93 -3.76 -28.70
CA GLU A 78 3.67 -2.79 -27.62
C GLU A 78 2.57 -3.28 -26.68
N LEU A 79 1.46 -3.79 -27.22
CA LEU A 79 0.38 -4.36 -26.40
C LEU A 79 0.87 -5.55 -25.56
N SER A 80 1.73 -6.41 -26.13
CA SER A 80 2.31 -7.55 -25.42
C SER A 80 3.24 -7.12 -24.30
N GLN A 81 4.13 -6.15 -24.56
CA GLN A 81 5.02 -5.60 -23.53
C GLN A 81 4.21 -4.93 -22.42
N GLN A 82 3.20 -4.16 -22.80
CA GLN A 82 2.32 -3.48 -21.86
C GLN A 82 1.56 -4.48 -20.98
N MET A 83 1.04 -5.58 -21.55
CA MET A 83 0.35 -6.60 -20.77
C MET A 83 1.29 -7.25 -19.74
N GLN A 84 2.57 -7.43 -20.08
CA GLN A 84 3.58 -7.93 -19.13
C GLN A 84 3.86 -6.91 -18.02
N GLU A 85 3.94 -5.63 -18.35
CA GLU A 85 4.15 -4.55 -17.39
C GLU A 85 2.94 -4.35 -16.46
N ASP A 86 1.72 -4.43 -17.00
CA ASP A 86 0.49 -4.38 -16.23
C ASP A 86 0.41 -5.58 -15.26
N ALA A 87 0.74 -6.80 -15.74
CA ALA A 87 0.79 -8.00 -14.90
C ALA A 87 1.84 -7.88 -13.77
N ARG A 88 3.01 -7.32 -14.09
CA ARG A 88 4.07 -7.06 -13.11
C ARG A 88 3.61 -6.04 -12.06
N THR A 89 3.02 -4.93 -12.50
CA THR A 89 2.51 -3.88 -11.62
C THR A 89 1.43 -4.43 -10.68
N MET A 90 0.48 -5.21 -11.19
CA MET A 90 -0.53 -5.89 -10.35
C MET A 90 0.09 -6.85 -9.34
N GLY A 91 1.11 -7.62 -9.76
CA GLY A 91 1.85 -8.52 -8.88
C GLY A 91 2.57 -7.77 -7.76
N GLU A 92 3.28 -6.70 -8.11
CA GLU A 92 3.99 -5.84 -7.15
C GLU A 92 3.03 -5.16 -6.17
N MET A 93 1.90 -4.62 -6.65
CA MET A 93 0.86 -4.05 -5.77
C MET A 93 0.32 -5.09 -4.78
N SER A 94 0.02 -6.30 -5.27
CA SER A 94 -0.52 -7.38 -4.43
C SER A 94 0.48 -7.80 -3.35
N LEU A 95 1.77 -7.92 -3.72
CA LEU A 95 2.84 -8.31 -2.80
C LEU A 95 3.08 -7.22 -1.75
N GLN A 96 3.10 -5.95 -2.15
CA GLN A 96 3.28 -4.83 -1.23
C GLN A 96 2.10 -4.71 -0.26
N PHE A 97 0.86 -4.84 -0.75
CA PHE A 97 -0.32 -4.84 0.11
C PHE A 97 -0.24 -5.96 1.16
N LYS A 98 0.11 -7.18 0.74
CA LYS A 98 0.31 -8.32 1.65
C LYS A 98 1.38 -8.03 2.69
N THR A 99 2.55 -7.54 2.26
CA THR A 99 3.69 -7.26 3.14
C THR A 99 3.36 -6.21 4.18
N GLU A 100 2.71 -5.12 3.77
CA GLU A 100 2.33 -4.05 4.70
C GLU A 100 1.21 -4.47 5.66
N MET A 101 0.28 -5.34 5.22
CA MET A 101 -0.70 -5.99 6.11
C MET A 101 -0.02 -6.88 7.15
N GLU A 102 0.88 -7.77 6.74
CA GLU A 102 1.64 -8.63 7.64
C GLU A 102 2.42 -7.80 8.68
N LYS A 103 3.03 -6.70 8.23
CA LYS A 103 3.75 -5.77 9.10
C LYS A 103 2.81 -5.07 10.09
N LEU A 104 1.64 -4.60 9.65
CA LEU A 104 0.64 -3.98 10.53
C LEU A 104 0.18 -4.96 11.64
N PHE A 105 -0.07 -6.23 11.30
CA PHE A 105 -0.46 -7.24 12.28
C PHE A 105 0.69 -7.63 13.21
N SER A 106 1.91 -7.74 12.70
CA SER A 106 3.11 -8.00 13.51
C SER A 106 3.36 -6.86 14.51
N ASP A 107 3.33 -5.61 14.04
CA ASP A 107 3.53 -4.42 14.87
C ASP A 107 2.44 -4.32 15.97
N ALA A 108 1.18 -4.59 15.62
CA ALA A 108 0.08 -4.59 16.58
C ALA A 108 0.20 -5.73 17.61
N GLY A 109 0.65 -6.92 17.18
CA GLY A 109 0.90 -8.06 18.06
C GLY A 109 2.07 -7.81 19.02
N GLN A 110 3.16 -7.21 18.55
CA GLN A 110 4.29 -6.80 19.38
C GLN A 110 3.88 -5.70 20.37
N GLN A 111 3.14 -4.68 19.95
CA GLN A 111 2.65 -3.65 20.86
C GLN A 111 1.75 -4.22 21.98
N MET A 112 0.88 -5.19 21.65
CA MET A 112 0.07 -5.89 22.67
C MET A 112 0.93 -6.75 23.61
N ALA A 113 1.93 -7.45 23.09
CA ALA A 113 2.84 -8.27 23.90
C ALA A 113 3.69 -7.39 24.84
N ASP A 114 4.15 -6.23 24.37
CA ASP A 114 4.92 -5.27 25.17
C ASP A 114 4.04 -4.59 26.24
N GLN A 115 2.76 -4.29 25.94
CA GLN A 115 1.80 -3.82 26.95
C GLN A 115 1.48 -4.90 27.99
N ALA A 116 1.28 -6.14 27.59
CA ALA A 116 1.03 -7.25 28.52
C ALA A 116 2.24 -7.51 29.42
N THR A 117 3.46 -7.41 28.88
CA THR A 117 4.70 -7.57 29.64
C THR A 117 4.95 -6.38 30.58
N SER A 118 4.56 -5.17 30.18
CA SER A 118 4.65 -3.97 31.03
C SER A 118 3.60 -3.98 32.15
N ALA A 119 2.39 -4.48 31.88
CA ALA A 119 1.35 -4.71 32.89
C ALA A 119 1.73 -5.85 33.86
N ALA A 120 2.38 -6.91 33.37
CA ALA A 120 2.91 -7.99 34.22
C ALA A 120 4.11 -7.55 35.09
N LYS A 121 4.81 -6.49 34.70
CA LYS A 121 5.92 -5.89 35.46
C LYS A 121 5.48 -4.76 36.41
N GLY A 122 4.19 -4.39 36.43
CA GLY A 122 3.62 -3.35 37.30
C GLY A 122 2.62 -3.90 38.32
N GLU A 123 3.13 -4.22 39.52
CA GLU A 123 2.45 -4.29 40.83
C GLU A 123 1.29 -5.30 41.05
N GLN A 124 1.66 -6.44 41.64
CA GLN A 124 0.89 -7.05 42.73
C GLN A 124 0.79 -6.09 43.93
N PRO A 125 -0.38 -5.96 44.57
CA PRO A 125 -0.45 -5.74 46.01
C PRO A 125 -1.06 -6.96 46.72
N GLY A 126 -0.18 -7.72 47.39
CA GLY A 126 -0.40 -8.19 48.76
C GLY A 126 -1.27 -9.43 48.99
N ALA A 127 -0.64 -10.61 48.97
CA ALA A 127 -0.99 -11.66 49.95
C ALA A 127 -0.16 -11.44 51.23
N ALA A 128 -0.81 -11.66 52.38
CA ALA A 128 -0.30 -11.72 53.76
C ALA A 128 -0.20 -10.40 54.56
N SER A 129 -1.17 -10.16 55.44
CA SER A 129 -0.97 -10.26 56.90
C SER A 129 -2.25 -9.90 57.66
N SER A 130 -2.87 -10.93 58.23
CA SER A 130 -3.70 -10.84 59.43
C SER A 130 -3.04 -10.00 60.53
N ASN A 131 -3.74 -9.05 61.15
CA ASN A 131 -4.04 -9.10 62.60
C ASN A 131 -4.86 -7.89 63.08
N SER A 132 -5.98 -8.20 63.74
CA SER A 132 -6.41 -7.64 65.03
C SER A 132 -6.34 -6.13 65.31
N SER A 133 -7.52 -5.51 65.47
CA SER A 133 -8.02 -4.91 66.74
C SER A 133 -9.33 -4.15 66.46
N ARG A 134 -10.52 -4.73 66.68
CA ARG A 134 -11.36 -4.50 67.90
C ARG A 134 -11.02 -3.22 68.66
N LYS A 135 -11.90 -2.22 68.63
CA LYS A 135 -13.03 -2.05 69.57
C LYS A 135 -13.93 -0.90 69.14
#